data_AF-A0A348TT49-F1
#
_entry.id   AF-A0A348TT49-F1
#
_cell.length_a   1.000
_cell.length_b   1.000
_cell.length_c   1.000
_cell.angle_alpha   90.00
_cell.angle_beta   90.00
_cell.angle_gamma   90.00
#
_symmetry.space_group_name_H-M   'P 1'
#
loop_
_entity.id
_entity.type
_entity.pdbx_description
1 polymer ?
#
loop_
_entity_poly.entity_id
_entity_poly.type
_entity_poly.pdbx_seq_one_letter_code
_entity_poly.pdbx_strand_id
1 'polypeptide(L)'
;MIDLSYIRPAVSVEDIKAELTRERFVRNTSKLNNEIYIVNVHNAPQTVQEVGRLRELTFASADGGTGNPVDLDELDLGVNPYEQLIVWNPEEEEIIGGYRFIDGATVAGGKGNPQSDLSMGHYFKFTPHFLDDYLPYSIELGRSWVQPKYQPAVDPRKGMFALDN
;
A
#
# COMPACT_ATOMS: atom_id res chain seq x y z
N MET A 1 -10.97 -15.85 -20.06
CA MET A 1 -11.32 -14.90 -18.98
C MET A 1 -10.40 -15.23 -17.83
N ILE A 2 -9.73 -14.24 -17.23
CA ILE A 2 -8.86 -14.48 -16.08
C ILE A 2 -9.75 -14.93 -14.91
N ASP A 3 -9.43 -16.07 -14.30
CA ASP A 3 -10.13 -16.53 -13.11
C ASP A 3 -9.62 -15.75 -11.90
N LEU A 4 -10.51 -15.01 -11.24
CA LEU A 4 -10.21 -14.20 -10.05
C LEU A 4 -10.95 -14.72 -8.80
N SER A 5 -11.56 -15.91 -8.88
CA SER A 5 -12.37 -16.47 -7.80
C SER A 5 -11.57 -16.90 -6.57
N TYR A 6 -10.24 -17.02 -6.70
CA TYR A 6 -9.33 -17.32 -5.59
C TYR A 6 -9.05 -16.12 -4.69
N ILE A 7 -9.35 -14.91 -5.14
CA ILE A 7 -9.11 -13.68 -4.38
C ILE A 7 -10.00 -13.66 -3.15
N ARG A 8 -9.44 -13.25 -2.01
CA ARG A 8 -10.16 -13.14 -0.74
C ARG A 8 -11.44 -12.29 -0.91
N PRO A 9 -12.54 -12.61 -0.21
CA PRO A 9 -13.69 -11.71 -0.12
C PRO A 9 -13.30 -10.33 0.44
N ALA A 10 -14.06 -9.30 0.07
CA ALA A 10 -13.86 -7.95 0.60
C ALA A 10 -14.00 -7.91 2.12
N VAL A 11 -13.14 -7.12 2.76
CA VAL A 11 -13.29 -6.76 4.17
C VAL A 11 -14.53 -5.87 4.33
N SER A 12 -15.22 -5.96 5.47
CA SER A 12 -16.41 -5.14 5.70
C SER A 12 -16.04 -3.65 5.75
N VAL A 13 -16.94 -2.81 5.23
CA VAL A 13 -16.74 -1.36 5.25
C VAL A 13 -16.71 -0.85 6.70
N GLU A 14 -17.49 -1.45 7.58
CA GLU A 14 -17.49 -1.13 9.01
C GLU A 14 -16.12 -1.36 9.67
N ASP A 15 -15.46 -2.50 9.37
CA ASP A 15 -14.14 -2.82 9.92
C ASP A 15 -13.06 -1.87 9.39
N ILE A 16 -13.09 -1.54 8.09
CA ILE A 16 -12.17 -0.57 7.49
C ILE A 16 -12.35 0.80 8.17
N LYS A 17 -13.59 1.30 8.27
CA LYS A 17 -13.87 2.60 8.88
C LYS A 17 -13.50 2.66 10.37
N ALA A 18 -13.63 1.55 11.09
CA ALA A 18 -13.19 1.46 12.49
C ALA A 18 -11.67 1.65 12.63
N GLU A 19 -10.90 1.29 11.60
CA GLU A 19 -9.46 1.46 11.54
C GLU A 19 -9.01 2.76 10.87
N LEU A 20 -9.82 3.44 10.06
CA LEU A 20 -9.49 4.76 9.50
C LEU A 20 -9.76 5.90 10.51
N THR A 21 -8.93 5.97 11.54
CA THR A 21 -9.08 6.97 12.62
C THR A 21 -8.30 8.25 12.35
N ARG A 22 -8.62 9.30 13.13
CA ARG A 22 -7.96 10.61 13.07
C ARG A 22 -6.43 10.56 13.27
N GLU A 23 -5.91 9.60 14.04
CA GLU A 23 -4.47 9.45 14.27
C GLU A 23 -3.73 8.96 13.02
N ARG A 24 -4.43 8.24 12.14
CA ARG A 24 -3.91 7.68 10.88
C ARG A 24 -4.15 8.62 9.70
N PHE A 25 -5.03 9.61 9.87
CA PHE A 25 -5.37 10.59 8.85
C PHE A 25 -4.22 11.57 8.60
N VAL A 26 -3.88 11.77 7.33
CA VAL A 26 -2.83 12.70 6.89
C VAL A 26 -3.44 14.02 6.45
N ARG A 27 -4.28 13.98 5.41
CA ARG A 27 -4.92 15.16 4.80
C ARG A 27 -5.99 14.73 3.79
N ASN A 28 -6.77 15.68 3.31
CA ASN A 28 -7.61 15.49 2.12
C ASN A 28 -6.79 15.71 0.83
N THR A 29 -7.22 15.07 -0.26
CA THR A 29 -6.74 15.35 -1.63
C THR A 29 -7.20 16.73 -2.09
N SER A 30 -6.49 17.33 -3.05
CA SER A 30 -6.80 18.67 -3.53
C SER A 30 -8.13 18.74 -4.31
N LYS A 31 -8.54 17.65 -4.95
CA LYS A 31 -9.86 17.52 -5.60
C LYS A 31 -10.61 16.31 -5.07
N LEU A 32 -11.95 16.36 -5.19
CA LEU A 32 -12.90 15.33 -4.75
C LEU A 32 -12.93 15.03 -3.25
N ASN A 33 -12.13 15.73 -2.43
CA ASN A 33 -12.14 15.61 -0.97
C ASN A 33 -11.95 14.17 -0.47
N ASN A 34 -11.22 13.35 -1.22
CA ASN A 34 -10.79 12.04 -0.75
C ASN A 34 -9.84 12.22 0.44
N GLU A 35 -9.70 11.19 1.24
CA GLU A 35 -8.91 11.21 2.47
C GLU A 35 -7.65 10.37 2.28
N ILE A 36 -6.51 10.86 2.77
CA ILE A 36 -5.24 10.14 2.74
C ILE A 36 -4.95 9.62 4.15
N TYR A 37 -4.66 8.32 4.25
CA TYR A 37 -4.30 7.65 5.51
C TYR A 37 -2.96 6.94 5.39
N ILE A 38 -2.21 6.90 6.49
CA ILE A 38 -1.04 6.02 6.67
C ILE A 38 -1.43 4.95 7.69
N VAL A 39 -1.29 3.69 7.30
CA VAL A 39 -1.63 2.55 8.16
C VAL A 39 -0.64 1.39 7.97
N ASN A 40 -0.55 0.51 8.96
CA ASN A 40 0.22 -0.73 8.85
C ASN A 40 -0.50 -1.88 9.55
N VAL A 41 0.04 -3.10 9.44
CA VAL A 41 -0.60 -4.32 9.96
C VAL A 41 -0.85 -4.26 11.47
N HIS A 42 -0.03 -3.52 12.22
CA HIS A 42 -0.12 -3.43 13.68
C HIS A 42 -1.23 -2.49 14.13
N ASN A 43 -1.52 -1.44 13.34
CA ASN A 43 -2.50 -0.43 13.70
C ASN A 43 -3.83 -0.56 12.94
N ALA A 44 -3.86 -1.20 11.77
CA ALA A 44 -5.05 -1.36 10.93
C ALA A 44 -5.02 -2.69 10.15
N PRO A 45 -5.03 -3.85 10.85
CA PRO A 45 -4.90 -5.16 10.20
C PRO A 45 -5.99 -5.44 9.16
N GLN A 46 -7.24 -5.01 9.37
CA GLN A 46 -8.33 -5.24 8.42
C GLN A 46 -8.16 -4.40 7.15
N THR A 47 -7.74 -3.15 7.31
CA THR A 47 -7.44 -2.23 6.21
C THR A 47 -6.26 -2.75 5.39
N VAL A 48 -5.20 -3.27 6.03
CA VAL A 48 -4.07 -3.88 5.32
C VAL A 48 -4.47 -5.16 4.58
N GLN A 49 -5.38 -5.98 5.14
CA GLN A 49 -5.95 -7.12 4.43
C GLN A 49 -6.71 -6.69 3.17
N GLU A 50 -7.49 -5.61 3.26
CA GLU A 50 -8.20 -5.05 2.11
C GLU A 50 -7.24 -4.48 1.06
N VAL A 51 -6.17 -3.80 1.48
CA VAL A 51 -5.09 -3.34 0.58
C VAL A 51 -4.47 -4.53 -0.17
N GLY A 52 -4.16 -5.63 0.54
CA GLY A 52 -3.64 -6.85 -0.07
C GLY A 52 -4.59 -7.47 -1.09
N ARG A 53 -5.88 -7.53 -0.77
CA ARG A 53 -6.92 -8.02 -1.68
C ARG A 53 -7.04 -7.14 -2.93
N LEU A 54 -7.04 -5.81 -2.76
CA LEU A 54 -7.17 -4.85 -3.86
C LEU A 54 -5.92 -4.81 -4.74
N ARG A 55 -4.72 -4.96 -4.16
CA ARG A 55 -3.47 -5.15 -4.90
C ARG A 55 -3.54 -6.40 -5.78
N GLU A 56 -3.90 -7.55 -5.21
CA GLU A 56 -4.04 -8.78 -5.99
C GLU A 56 -5.08 -8.62 -7.09
N LEU A 57 -6.25 -8.07 -6.78
CA LEU A 57 -7.29 -7.80 -7.77
C LEU A 57 -6.77 -6.91 -8.91
N THR A 58 -6.00 -5.87 -8.59
CA THR A 58 -5.44 -4.94 -9.57
C THR A 58 -4.42 -5.62 -10.47
N PHE A 59 -3.44 -6.33 -9.89
CA PHE A 59 -2.36 -6.94 -10.65
C PHE A 59 -2.80 -8.21 -11.38
N ALA A 60 -3.61 -9.07 -10.76
CA ALA A 60 -4.15 -10.27 -11.40
C ALA A 60 -5.05 -9.94 -12.59
N SER A 61 -5.83 -8.85 -12.54
CA SER A 61 -6.64 -8.38 -13.67
C SER A 61 -5.78 -7.98 -14.89
N ALA A 62 -4.49 -7.72 -14.68
CA ALA A 62 -3.51 -7.39 -15.71
C ALA A 62 -2.47 -8.51 -15.95
N ASP A 63 -2.75 -9.74 -15.51
CA ASP A 63 -1.87 -10.92 -15.65
C ASP A 63 -0.54 -10.83 -14.87
N GLY A 64 -0.49 -10.00 -13.82
CA GLY A 64 0.68 -9.77 -12.96
C GLY A 64 0.45 -10.08 -11.48
N GLY A 65 -0.65 -10.77 -11.14
CA GLY A 65 -0.99 -11.12 -9.76
C GLY A 65 -0.03 -12.13 -9.15
N THR A 66 -0.10 -12.27 -7.82
CA THR A 66 0.71 -13.27 -7.09
C THR A 66 0.12 -14.68 -7.20
N GLY A 67 -1.16 -14.80 -7.54
CA GLY A 67 -1.90 -16.06 -7.53
C GLY A 67 -2.35 -16.49 -6.12
N ASN A 68 -2.13 -15.64 -5.11
CA ASN A 68 -2.58 -15.86 -3.74
C ASN A 68 -3.86 -15.05 -3.46
N PRO A 69 -4.64 -15.39 -2.42
CA PRO A 69 -5.87 -14.66 -2.11
C PRO A 69 -5.69 -13.16 -1.82
N VAL A 70 -4.47 -12.75 -1.42
CA VAL A 70 -4.06 -11.36 -1.17
C VAL A 70 -2.59 -11.19 -1.59
N ASP A 71 -2.23 -10.00 -2.08
CA ASP A 71 -0.85 -9.59 -2.35
C ASP A 71 -0.28 -8.88 -1.11
N LEU A 72 0.15 -9.69 -0.13
CA LEU A 72 0.89 -9.26 1.07
C LEU A 72 2.09 -10.18 1.28
N ASP A 73 3.23 -9.61 1.63
CA ASP A 73 4.47 -10.35 1.93
C ASP A 73 4.97 -10.06 3.36
N GLU A 74 6.10 -10.67 3.74
CA GLU A 74 6.73 -10.46 5.06
C GLU A 74 7.10 -8.99 5.33
N LEU A 75 7.29 -8.18 4.27
CA LEU A 75 7.56 -6.75 4.42
C LEU A 75 6.28 -5.99 4.78
N ASP A 76 5.10 -6.52 4.48
CA ASP A 76 3.82 -5.94 4.91
C ASP A 76 3.38 -6.44 6.30
N LEU A 77 3.81 -7.65 6.71
CA LEU A 77 3.30 -8.35 7.90
C LEU A 77 4.31 -8.46 9.06
N GLY A 78 5.57 -8.10 8.84
CA GLY A 78 6.67 -8.30 9.78
C GLY A 78 6.70 -7.34 10.97
N VAL A 79 7.80 -7.41 11.73
CA VAL A 79 8.01 -6.57 12.93
C VAL A 79 8.18 -5.10 12.56
N ASN A 80 8.88 -4.80 11.46
CA ASN A 80 9.03 -3.46 10.91
C ASN A 80 8.31 -3.41 9.55
N PRO A 81 6.97 -3.34 9.55
CA PRO A 81 6.20 -3.43 8.33
C PRO A 81 6.35 -2.16 7.51
N TYR A 82 6.15 -2.28 6.20
CA TYR A 82 5.91 -1.12 5.37
C TYR A 82 4.61 -0.46 5.77
N GLU A 83 4.66 0.86 5.84
CA GLU A 83 3.51 1.71 5.92
C GLU A 83 2.76 1.68 4.59
N GLN A 84 1.43 1.62 4.65
CA GLN A 84 0.54 1.70 3.50
C GLN A 84 -0.02 3.12 3.47
N LEU A 85 0.38 3.91 2.46
CA LEU A 85 -0.30 5.15 2.15
C LEU A 85 -1.46 4.86 1.21
N ILE A 86 -2.67 5.10 1.68
CA ILE A 86 -3.90 4.83 0.94
C ILE A 86 -4.72 6.09 0.73
N VAL A 87 -5.46 6.10 -0.38
CA VAL A 87 -6.48 7.11 -0.67
C VAL A 87 -7.86 6.48 -0.47
N TRP A 88 -8.64 7.02 0.45
CA TRP A 88 -10.00 6.61 0.80
C TRP A 88 -11.02 7.57 0.19
N ASN A 89 -12.03 7.03 -0.46
CA ASN A 89 -13.20 7.78 -0.90
C ASN A 89 -14.31 7.67 0.16
N PRO A 90 -14.61 8.74 0.92
CA PRO A 90 -15.65 8.70 1.95
C PRO A 90 -17.08 8.68 1.40
N GLU A 91 -17.31 9.07 0.14
CA GLU A 91 -18.63 9.04 -0.50
C GLU A 91 -19.01 7.63 -0.94
N GLU A 92 -18.06 6.92 -1.55
CA GLU A 92 -18.26 5.54 -2.05
C GLU A 92 -17.88 4.49 -1.00
N GLU A 93 -17.24 4.90 0.09
CA GLU A 93 -16.69 4.04 1.14
C GLU A 93 -15.73 2.97 0.59
N GLU A 94 -14.80 3.40 -0.27
CA GLU A 94 -13.83 2.52 -0.94
C GLU A 94 -12.39 3.07 -0.90
N ILE A 95 -11.41 2.17 -0.80
CA ILE A 95 -10.00 2.50 -1.00
C ILE A 95 -9.74 2.63 -2.50
N ILE A 96 -9.34 3.79 -2.99
CA ILE A 96 -9.08 4.07 -4.41
C ILE A 96 -7.79 3.39 -4.88
N GLY A 97 -6.73 3.49 -4.08
CA GLY A 97 -5.39 3.09 -4.46
C GLY A 97 -4.39 3.51 -3.40
N GLY A 98 -3.11 3.28 -3.69
CA GLY A 98 -2.04 3.61 -2.75
C GLY A 98 -0.67 3.12 -3.17
N TYR A 99 0.25 3.24 -2.22
CA TYR A 99 1.61 2.70 -2.28
C TYR A 99 2.02 2.25 -0.88
N ARG A 100 2.95 1.30 -0.83
CA ARG A 100 3.65 1.00 0.41
C ARG A 100 4.96 1.77 0.48
N PHE A 101 5.39 2.15 1.67
CA PHE A 101 6.66 2.80 1.89
C PHE A 101 7.31 2.42 3.23
N ILE A 102 8.63 2.57 3.31
CA ILE A 102 9.37 2.48 4.56
C ILE A 102 10.39 3.61 4.64
N ASP A 103 10.46 4.28 5.78
CA ASP A 103 11.47 5.30 6.06
C ASP A 103 12.81 4.61 6.34
N GLY A 104 13.82 4.87 5.51
CA GLY A 104 15.13 4.25 5.65
C GLY A 104 15.81 4.57 6.99
N ALA A 105 15.41 5.65 7.67
CA ALA A 105 15.87 5.96 9.02
C ALA A 105 15.41 4.96 10.09
N THR A 106 14.36 4.16 9.84
CA THR A 106 13.90 3.10 10.76
C THR A 106 14.72 1.82 10.63
N VAL A 107 15.41 1.64 9.50
CA VAL A 107 16.24 0.46 9.21
C VAL A 107 17.73 0.76 9.42
N ALA A 108 18.17 1.97 9.07
CA ALA A 108 19.58 2.36 9.11
C ALA A 108 20.17 2.43 10.54
N GLY A 109 21.50 2.47 10.63
CA GLY A 109 22.21 2.62 11.90
C GLY A 109 22.04 1.44 12.86
N GLY A 110 21.76 0.23 12.33
CA GLY A 110 21.59 -0.99 13.12
C GLY A 110 20.21 -1.14 13.78
N LYS A 111 19.23 -0.32 13.42
CA LYS A 111 17.85 -0.42 13.94
C LYS A 111 17.07 -1.58 13.30
N GLY A 112 17.37 -1.92 12.05
CA GLY A 112 16.85 -3.07 11.34
C GLY A 112 17.93 -3.76 10.53
N ASN A 113 17.50 -4.65 9.64
CA ASN A 113 18.35 -5.36 8.69
C ASN A 113 18.00 -4.93 7.25
N PRO A 114 18.78 -4.03 6.61
CA PRO A 114 18.51 -3.56 5.26
C PRO A 114 18.33 -4.66 4.22
N GLN A 115 18.98 -5.83 4.39
CA GLN A 115 18.89 -6.91 3.41
C GLN A 115 17.54 -7.63 3.46
N SER A 116 16.88 -7.69 4.62
CA SER A 116 15.58 -8.38 4.81
C SER A 116 14.41 -7.43 4.96
N ASP A 117 14.65 -6.21 5.43
CA ASP A 117 13.59 -5.26 5.79
C ASP A 117 13.28 -4.29 4.63
N LEU A 118 14.11 -4.29 3.58
CA LEU A 118 13.91 -3.52 2.36
C LEU A 118 13.66 -4.45 1.17
N SER A 119 12.68 -4.11 0.35
CA SER A 119 12.36 -4.83 -0.89
C SER A 119 13.54 -4.81 -1.86
N MET A 120 14.28 -3.70 -1.92
CA MET A 120 15.53 -3.59 -2.68
C MET A 120 16.59 -4.60 -2.21
N GLY A 121 16.54 -5.06 -0.95
CA GLY A 121 17.41 -6.10 -0.42
C GLY A 121 17.25 -7.45 -1.13
N HIS A 122 16.13 -7.71 -1.81
CA HIS A 122 16.00 -8.92 -2.64
C HIS A 122 16.79 -8.85 -3.96
N TYR A 123 17.13 -7.65 -4.41
CA TYR A 123 17.73 -7.42 -5.74
C TYR A 123 19.17 -6.91 -5.65
N PHE A 124 19.51 -6.21 -4.57
CA PHE A 124 20.77 -5.50 -4.43
C PHE A 124 21.51 -5.92 -3.15
N LYS A 125 22.84 -5.78 -3.21
CA LYS A 125 23.69 -5.74 -2.03
C LYS A 125 24.07 -4.28 -1.80
N PHE A 126 23.88 -3.81 -0.58
CA PHE A 126 24.14 -2.42 -0.25
C PHE A 126 25.62 -2.20 0.09
N THR A 127 26.17 -1.08 -0.37
CA THR A 127 27.50 -0.63 0.04
C THR A 127 27.41 0.09 1.38
N PRO A 128 28.49 0.13 2.19
CA PRO A 128 28.52 0.95 3.40
C PRO A 128 28.16 2.41 3.12
N HIS A 129 28.68 2.96 2.01
CA HIS A 129 28.36 4.32 1.55
C HIS A 129 26.85 4.57 1.39
N PHE A 130 26.12 3.63 0.78
CA PHE A 130 24.66 3.75 0.68
C PHE A 130 23.97 3.68 2.05
N LEU A 131 24.38 2.72 2.87
CA LEU A 131 23.77 2.45 4.17
C LEU A 131 23.96 3.60 5.17
N ASP A 132 25.12 4.25 5.14
CA ASP A 132 25.49 5.28 6.10
C ASP A 132 25.07 6.68 5.63
N ASP A 133 25.23 6.98 4.34
CA ASP A 133 25.09 8.36 3.84
C ASP A 133 23.75 8.63 3.15
N TYR A 134 23.02 7.60 2.69
CA TYR A 134 21.78 7.79 1.92
C TYR A 134 20.56 7.16 2.56
N LEU A 135 20.66 5.90 3.01
CA LEU A 135 19.52 5.18 3.56
C LEU A 135 18.82 5.95 4.69
N PRO A 136 19.51 6.58 5.67
CA PRO A 136 18.86 7.32 6.76
C PRO A 136 18.06 8.55 6.32
N TYR A 137 18.21 9.00 5.08
CA TYR A 137 17.57 10.21 4.54
C TYR A 137 16.68 9.88 3.33
N SER A 138 16.26 8.62 3.22
CA SER A 138 15.52 8.11 2.07
C SER A 138 14.22 7.43 2.49
N ILE A 139 13.30 7.32 1.53
CA ILE A 139 12.11 6.50 1.65
C ILE A 139 12.15 5.51 0.49
N GLU A 140 11.97 4.22 0.77
CA GLU A 140 11.72 3.24 -0.27
C GLU A 140 10.22 3.17 -0.54
N LEU A 141 9.83 3.38 -1.79
CA LEU A 141 8.46 3.31 -2.26
C LEU A 141 8.27 2.07 -3.14
N GLY A 142 7.13 1.39 -2.99
CA GLY A 142 6.84 0.20 -3.77
C GLY A 142 5.35 -0.08 -3.91
N ARG A 143 5.05 -1.06 -4.77
CA ARG A 143 3.69 -1.59 -5.00
C ARG A 143 2.67 -0.47 -5.20
N SER A 144 2.92 0.45 -6.12
CA SER A 144 1.93 1.47 -6.50
C SER A 144 0.76 0.82 -7.23
N TRP A 145 -0.48 1.13 -6.84
CA TRP A 145 -1.67 0.55 -7.45
C TRP A 145 -2.87 1.50 -7.39
N VAL A 146 -3.81 1.29 -8.31
CA VAL A 146 -5.14 1.91 -8.34
C VAL A 146 -6.13 0.80 -8.66
N GLN A 147 -7.14 0.57 -7.81
CA GLN A 147 -8.06 -0.54 -8.05
C GLN A 147 -8.85 -0.36 -9.35
N PRO A 148 -9.27 -1.46 -10.01
CA PRO A 148 -9.84 -1.41 -11.35
C PRO A 148 -11.00 -0.42 -11.54
N LYS A 149 -11.87 -0.24 -10.54
CA LYS A 149 -13.01 0.69 -10.59
C LYS A 149 -12.60 2.15 -10.82
N TYR A 150 -11.37 2.52 -10.43
CA TYR A 150 -10.85 3.89 -10.48
C TYR A 150 -9.76 4.03 -11.55
N GLN A 151 -9.64 3.07 -12.48
CA GLN A 151 -8.72 3.21 -13.61
C GLN A 151 -9.39 4.00 -14.75
N PRO A 152 -8.69 4.91 -15.46
CA PRO A 152 -9.28 5.74 -16.51
C PRO A 152 -9.95 4.97 -17.65
N ALA A 153 -9.48 3.75 -17.92
CA ALA A 153 -10.06 2.87 -18.92
C ALA A 153 -11.46 2.33 -18.52
N VAL A 154 -11.79 2.33 -17.23
CA VAL A 154 -13.07 1.88 -16.68
C VAL A 154 -14.00 3.07 -16.43
N ASP A 155 -13.51 4.10 -15.75
CA ASP A 155 -14.22 5.34 -15.53
C ASP A 155 -13.26 6.53 -15.71
N PRO A 156 -13.34 7.26 -16.84
CA PRO A 156 -12.45 8.38 -17.12
C PRO A 156 -12.54 9.52 -16.09
N ARG A 157 -13.71 9.73 -15.45
CA ARG A 157 -13.88 10.79 -14.46
C ARG A 157 -13.23 10.39 -13.14
N LYS A 158 -13.51 9.19 -12.65
CA LYS A 158 -12.90 8.67 -11.41
C LYS A 158 -11.39 8.50 -11.58
N GLY A 159 -10.94 7.97 -12.71
CA GLY A 159 -9.53 7.72 -12.98
C GLY A 159 -8.68 8.98 -13.17
N MET A 160 -9.26 10.09 -13.64
CA MET A 160 -8.54 11.36 -13.76
C MET A 160 -8.08 11.92 -12.40
N PHE A 161 -8.75 11.54 -11.31
CA PHE A 161 -8.46 12.04 -9.96
C PHE A 161 -8.00 10.96 -8.97
N ALA A 162 -7.84 9.71 -9.44
CA ALA A 162 -7.43 8.58 -8.59
C ALA A 162 -6.00 8.74 -8.01
N LEU A 163 -5.19 9.61 -8.61
CA LEU A 163 -3.81 9.93 -8.19
C LEU A 163 -3.61 11.43 -7.95
N ASP A 164 -4.69 12.17 -7.70
CA ASP A 164 -4.62 13.60 -7.41
C ASP A 164 -4.11 13.84 -5.99
N ASN A 165 -3.02 14.62 -5.89
CA ASN A 165 -2.33 14.94 -4.63
C ASN A 165 -2.70 16.33 -4.11
#